data_AF-A0A3S0JLT1-F1
#
_entry.id   AF-A0A3S0JLT1-F1
#
_cell.length_a   1.000
_cell.length_b   1.000
_cell.length_c   1.000
_cell.angle_alpha   90.00
_cell.angle_beta   90.00
_cell.angle_gamma   90.00
#
_symmetry.space_group_name_H-M   'P 1'
#
loop_
_entity.id
_entity.type
_entity.pdbx_description
1 polymer ?
#
loop_
_entity_poly.entity_id
_entity_poly.type
_entity_poly.pdbx_seq_one_letter_code
_entity_poly.pdbx_strand_id
1 'polypeptide(L)'
;MTGVPPAADSGPDLDLPQALARLTADLAHAQRWAEDGDAIDLSGLETRVSNLCATILARPRETVRTLLEPLAELVAALDPLVAAINAQHTRFRDTIATDGRSDPHTARHRAAAAYGRGPTRQPSTLPDDSTGNDSTGHDSTAFPLAPDEPT
;
A
#
# COMPACT_ATOMS: atom_id res chain seq x y z
N MET A 1 8.27 -16.50 17.86
CA MET A 1 6.98 -16.84 17.22
C MET A 1 6.75 -15.74 16.20
N THR A 2 6.95 -15.87 14.89
CA THR A 2 7.10 -17.01 13.95
C THR A 2 7.69 -16.32 12.70
N GLY A 3 8.83 -16.70 12.15
CA GLY A 3 8.98 -17.80 11.20
C GLY A 3 9.80 -17.27 10.01
N VAL A 4 11.04 -17.72 9.89
CA VAL A 4 11.91 -17.48 8.73
C VAL A 4 11.28 -18.19 7.52
N PRO A 5 11.10 -17.55 6.36
CA PRO A 5 10.60 -18.25 5.18
C PRO A 5 11.63 -19.31 4.74
N PRO A 6 11.19 -20.55 4.39
CA PRO A 6 12.12 -21.55 3.87
C PRO A 6 12.68 -21.07 2.53
N ALA A 7 13.99 -20.80 2.52
CA ALA A 7 14.75 -20.54 1.32
C ALA A 7 14.77 -21.80 0.44
N ALA A 8 14.39 -21.62 -0.82
CA ALA A 8 14.88 -22.35 -1.98
C ALA A 8 14.91 -23.88 -1.88
N ASP A 9 13.75 -24.52 -2.09
CA ASP A 9 13.74 -25.87 -2.65
C ASP A 9 13.85 -25.75 -4.19
N SER A 10 15.04 -25.37 -4.65
CA SER A 10 15.42 -25.29 -6.06
C SER A 10 16.31 -26.47 -6.40
N GLY A 11 15.78 -27.69 -6.26
CA GLY A 11 16.38 -28.91 -6.79
C GLY A 11 15.94 -29.18 -8.23
N PRO A 12 16.82 -29.67 -9.13
CA PRO A 12 16.48 -30.02 -10.53
C PRO A 12 15.57 -31.26 -10.67
N ASP A 13 15.10 -31.83 -9.55
CA ASP A 13 14.22 -33.01 -9.43
C ASP A 13 12.80 -32.65 -8.96
N LEU A 14 12.36 -31.41 -9.15
CA LEU A 14 10.95 -31.09 -9.00
C LEU A 14 10.15 -31.87 -10.06
N ASP A 15 9.24 -32.71 -9.60
CA ASP A 15 8.22 -33.36 -10.41
C ASP A 15 7.38 -32.26 -11.08
N LEU A 16 7.76 -31.89 -12.31
CA LEU A 16 7.21 -30.76 -13.05
C LEU A 16 5.68 -30.80 -13.19
N PRO A 17 5.08 -31.95 -13.55
CA PRO A 17 3.63 -32.14 -13.51
C PRO A 17 3.02 -31.76 -12.16
N GLN A 18 3.61 -32.22 -11.05
CA GLN A 18 3.15 -31.92 -9.70
C GLN A 18 3.30 -30.43 -9.36
N ALA A 19 4.40 -29.81 -9.78
CA ALA A 19 4.64 -28.38 -9.58
C ALA A 19 3.63 -27.51 -10.36
N LEU A 20 3.32 -27.88 -11.61
CA LEU A 20 2.28 -27.25 -12.41
C LEU A 20 0.90 -27.41 -11.77
N ALA A 21 0.52 -28.64 -11.39
CA ALA A 21 -0.77 -28.90 -10.76
C ALA A 21 -0.95 -28.11 -9.46
N ARG A 22 0.11 -28.00 -8.65
CA ARG A 22 0.08 -27.23 -7.41
C ARG A 22 -0.08 -25.73 -7.67
N LEU A 23 0.62 -25.19 -8.65
CA LEU A 23 0.48 -23.80 -9.06
C LEU A 23 -0.93 -23.50 -9.57
N THR A 24 -1.51 -24.38 -10.39
CA THR A 24 -2.90 -24.25 -10.86
C THR A 24 -3.89 -24.27 -9.69
N ALA A 25 -3.69 -25.15 -8.70
CA ALA A 25 -4.53 -25.20 -7.51
C ALA A 25 -4.42 -23.93 -6.65
N ASP A 26 -3.21 -23.39 -6.50
CA ASP A 26 -2.96 -22.15 -5.77
C ASP A 26 -3.67 -20.96 -6.47
N LEU A 27 -3.63 -20.90 -7.81
CA LEU A 27 -4.36 -19.89 -8.58
C LEU A 27 -5.89 -20.03 -8.43
N ALA A 28 -6.42 -21.26 -8.43
CA ALA A 28 -7.84 -21.51 -8.19
C ALA A 28 -8.27 -21.14 -6.76
N HIS A 29 -7.38 -21.28 -5.77
CA HIS A 29 -7.62 -20.77 -4.42
C HIS A 29 -7.61 -19.25 -4.36
N ALA A 30 -6.62 -18.60 -4.98
CA ALA A 30 -6.57 -17.16 -5.10
C ALA A 30 -7.82 -16.60 -5.78
N GLN A 31 -8.31 -17.23 -6.84
CA GLN A 31 -9.54 -16.82 -7.51
C GLN A 31 -10.73 -16.82 -6.54
N ARG A 32 -10.91 -17.89 -5.76
CA ARG A 32 -12.02 -17.98 -4.78
C ARG A 32 -11.93 -16.89 -3.72
N TRP A 33 -10.73 -16.62 -3.20
CA TRP A 33 -10.51 -15.52 -2.27
C TRP A 33 -10.84 -14.14 -2.90
N ALA A 34 -10.54 -13.94 -4.19
CA ALA A 34 -10.88 -12.70 -4.90
C ALA A 34 -12.39 -12.53 -5.05
N GLU A 35 -13.09 -13.64 -5.36
CA GLU A 35 -14.55 -13.67 -5.49
C GLU A 35 -15.25 -13.39 -4.16
N ASP A 36 -14.70 -13.94 -3.07
CA ASP A 36 -15.16 -13.72 -1.68
C ASP A 36 -14.82 -12.31 -1.16
N GLY A 37 -13.92 -11.60 -1.85
CA GLY A 37 -13.53 -10.23 -1.54
C GLY A 37 -12.37 -10.11 -0.55
N ASP A 38 -11.72 -11.21 -0.22
CA ASP A 38 -10.54 -11.26 0.65
C ASP A 38 -9.29 -10.69 -0.04
N ALA A 39 -8.36 -10.18 0.78
CA ALA A 39 -7.08 -9.69 0.29
C ALA A 39 -6.15 -10.86 -0.08
N ILE A 40 -5.66 -10.87 -1.31
CA ILE A 40 -4.75 -11.91 -1.81
C ILE A 40 -3.34 -11.35 -1.90
N ASP A 41 -2.39 -12.06 -1.30
CA ASP A 41 -0.97 -11.81 -1.53
C ASP A 41 -0.47 -12.65 -2.71
N LEU A 42 -0.23 -11.97 -3.84
CA LEU A 42 0.37 -12.57 -5.03
C LEU A 42 1.89 -12.33 -5.08
N SER A 43 2.50 -11.84 -4.00
CA SER A 43 3.94 -11.59 -3.97
C SER A 43 4.73 -12.89 -4.23
N GLY A 44 5.78 -12.76 -5.04
CA GLY A 44 6.63 -13.90 -5.44
C GLY A 44 5.96 -14.95 -6.32
N LEU A 45 4.72 -14.74 -6.80
CA LEU A 45 4.12 -15.60 -7.82
C LEU A 45 4.91 -15.52 -9.14
N GLU A 46 5.26 -14.31 -9.57
CA GLU A 46 6.05 -14.07 -10.79
C GLU A 46 7.38 -14.86 -10.77
N THR A 47 8.14 -14.78 -9.68
CA THR A 47 9.41 -15.50 -9.52
C THR A 47 9.21 -17.02 -9.60
N ARG A 48 8.13 -17.54 -9.00
CA ARG A 48 7.81 -18.98 -9.06
C ARG A 48 7.45 -19.42 -10.48
N VAL A 49 6.61 -18.65 -11.17
CA VAL A 49 6.23 -18.91 -12.57
C VAL A 49 7.45 -18.84 -13.49
N SER A 50 8.32 -17.84 -13.32
CA SER A 50 9.50 -17.67 -14.18
C SER A 50 10.51 -18.81 -14.00
N ASN A 51 10.77 -19.23 -12.76
CA ASN A 51 11.62 -20.38 -12.46
C ASN A 51 11.05 -21.68 -13.05
N LEU A 52 9.74 -21.86 -12.96
CA LEU A 52 9.06 -23.04 -13.51
C LEU A 52 9.15 -23.05 -15.05
N CYS A 53 8.91 -21.89 -15.69
CA CYS A 53 9.07 -21.74 -17.13
C CYS A 53 10.52 -21.99 -17.59
N ALA A 54 11.51 -21.45 -16.87
CA ALA A 54 12.92 -21.69 -17.16
C ALA A 54 13.28 -23.19 -17.07
N THR A 55 12.71 -23.90 -16.09
CA THR A 55 12.93 -25.33 -15.92
C THR A 55 12.28 -26.15 -17.05
N ILE A 56 11.09 -25.77 -17.51
CA ILE A 56 10.44 -26.40 -18.68
C ILE A 56 11.28 -26.19 -19.94
N LEU A 57 11.74 -24.96 -20.17
CA LEU A 57 12.52 -24.60 -21.36
C LEU A 57 13.88 -25.32 -21.44
N ALA A 58 14.43 -25.74 -20.31
CA ALA A 58 15.67 -26.50 -20.22
C ALA A 58 15.50 -28.00 -20.55
N ARG A 59 14.27 -28.50 -20.75
CA ARG A 59 13.99 -29.94 -20.97
C ARG A 59 13.91 -30.30 -22.46
N PRO A 60 14.11 -31.58 -22.82
CA PRO A 60 13.91 -32.08 -24.18
C PRO A 60 12.47 -31.87 -24.67
N ARG A 61 12.30 -31.66 -25.97
CA ARG A 61 10.97 -31.39 -26.58
C ARG A 61 9.96 -32.52 -26.35
N GLU A 62 10.38 -33.78 -26.37
CA GLU A 62 9.53 -34.93 -26.02
C GLU A 62 8.92 -34.80 -24.61
N THR A 63 9.71 -34.37 -23.62
CA THR A 63 9.24 -34.15 -22.24
C THR A 63 8.34 -32.92 -22.13
N VAL A 64 8.59 -31.87 -22.92
CA VAL A 64 7.72 -30.68 -22.92
C VAL A 64 6.36 -30.99 -23.55
N ARG A 65 6.31 -31.86 -24.56
CA ARG A 65 5.05 -32.27 -25.21
C ARG A 65 4.05 -32.89 -24.24
N THR A 66 4.52 -33.69 -23.27
CA THR A 66 3.66 -34.28 -22.25
C THR A 66 3.14 -33.27 -21.22
N LEU A 67 3.70 -32.05 -21.20
CA LEU A 67 3.33 -30.97 -20.27
C LEU A 67 2.43 -29.91 -20.92
N LEU A 68 2.13 -30.02 -22.22
CA LEU A 68 1.36 -29.01 -22.95
C LEU A 68 -0.07 -28.87 -22.43
N GLU A 69 -0.73 -29.98 -22.07
CA GLU A 69 -2.08 -29.96 -21.51
C GLU A 69 -2.11 -29.29 -20.12
N PRO A 70 -1.27 -29.68 -19.14
CA PRO A 70 -1.14 -28.96 -17.86
C PRO A 70 -0.78 -27.48 -18.00
N LEU A 71 0.05 -27.12 -18.99
CA LEU A 71 0.39 -25.72 -19.28
C LEU A 71 -0.80 -24.94 -19.82
N ALA A 72 -1.61 -25.55 -20.69
CA ALA A 72 -2.83 -24.94 -21.21
C ALA A 72 -3.85 -24.70 -20.10
N GLU A 73 -4.01 -25.65 -19.17
CA GLU A 73 -4.86 -25.50 -17.99
C GLU A 73 -4.39 -24.36 -17.08
N LEU A 74 -3.08 -24.25 -16.84
CA LEU A 74 -2.50 -23.16 -16.06
C LEU A 74 -2.83 -21.79 -16.68
N VAL A 75 -2.65 -21.66 -18.00
CA VAL A 75 -2.98 -20.41 -18.72
C VAL A 75 -4.47 -20.12 -18.65
N ALA A 76 -5.32 -21.12 -18.85
CA ALA A 76 -6.77 -20.97 -18.76
C ALA A 76 -7.24 -20.55 -17.36
N ALA A 77 -6.52 -20.90 -16.30
CA ALA A 77 -6.82 -20.48 -14.93
C ALA A 77 -6.43 -19.03 -14.61
N LEU A 78 -5.55 -18.41 -15.42
CA LEU A 78 -5.14 -17.02 -15.19
C LEU A 78 -6.20 -16.01 -15.62
N ASP A 79 -6.93 -16.27 -16.71
CA ASP A 79 -7.95 -15.34 -17.21
C ASP A 79 -9.09 -15.09 -16.19
N PRO A 80 -9.69 -16.13 -15.57
CA PRO A 80 -10.69 -15.95 -14.51
C PRO A 80 -10.14 -15.19 -13.29
N LEU A 81 -8.88 -15.44 -12.90
CA LEU A 81 -8.25 -14.75 -11.78
C LEU A 81 -8.12 -13.25 -12.06
N VAL A 82 -7.67 -12.88 -13.27
CA VAL A 82 -7.57 -11.47 -13.68
C VAL A 82 -8.95 -10.82 -13.68
N ALA A 83 -9.98 -11.52 -14.17
CA ALA A 83 -11.35 -11.04 -14.15
C ALA A 83 -11.86 -10.81 -12.70
N ALA A 84 -11.59 -11.75 -11.79
CA ALA A 84 -11.98 -11.65 -10.39
C ALA A 84 -11.31 -10.47 -9.67
N ILE A 85 -10.00 -10.28 -9.85
CA ILE A 85 -9.25 -9.16 -9.26
C ILE A 85 -9.78 -7.82 -9.79
N ASN A 86 -10.04 -7.71 -11.10
CA ASN A 86 -10.61 -6.49 -11.68
C ASN A 86 -12.02 -6.19 -11.14
N ALA A 87 -12.84 -7.23 -10.96
CA ALA A 87 -14.16 -7.09 -10.36
C ALA A 87 -14.07 -6.62 -8.90
N GLN A 88 -13.16 -7.19 -8.10
CA GLN A 88 -12.90 -6.78 -6.71
C GLN A 88 -12.43 -5.32 -6.64
N HIS A 89 -11.48 -4.93 -7.49
CA HIS A 89 -10.98 -3.55 -7.56
C HIS A 89 -12.11 -2.57 -7.93
N THR A 90 -12.96 -2.93 -8.89
CA THR A 90 -14.11 -2.11 -9.29
C THR A 90 -15.09 -1.94 -8.13
N ARG A 91 -15.46 -3.04 -7.45
CA ARG A 91 -16.32 -3.01 -6.26
C ARG A 91 -15.74 -2.14 -5.16
N PHE A 92 -14.45 -2.24 -4.89
CA PHE A 92 -13.76 -1.42 -3.88
C PHE A 92 -13.76 0.07 -4.24
N ARG A 93 -13.61 0.41 -5.52
CA ARG A 93 -13.71 1.80 -5.98
C ARG A 93 -15.14 2.33 -5.86
N ASP A 94 -16.12 1.51 -6.19
CA ASP A 94 -17.53 1.88 -6.08
C ASP A 94 -17.93 2.09 -4.62
N THR A 95 -17.50 1.23 -3.70
CA THR A 95 -17.77 1.40 -2.25
C THR A 95 -17.12 2.67 -1.71
N ILE A 96 -15.85 2.96 -2.05
CA ILE A 96 -15.20 4.22 -1.67
C ILE A 96 -15.95 5.43 -2.26
N ALA A 97 -16.41 5.35 -3.50
CA ALA A 97 -17.14 6.45 -4.15
C ALA A 97 -18.51 6.70 -3.48
N THR A 98 -19.19 5.66 -3.01
CA THR A 98 -20.46 5.79 -2.28
C THR A 98 -20.25 6.23 -0.83
N ASP A 99 -19.25 5.71 -0.14
CA ASP A 99 -18.97 6.05 1.27
C ASP A 99 -18.39 7.47 1.39
N GLY A 100 -17.52 7.88 0.46
CA GLY A 100 -16.97 9.24 0.40
C GLY A 100 -18.02 10.32 0.10
N ARG A 101 -19.17 9.96 -0.49
CA ARG A 101 -20.29 10.88 -0.73
C ARG A 101 -21.08 11.21 0.54
N SER A 102 -21.09 10.28 1.50
CA SER A 102 -21.75 10.42 2.81
C SER A 102 -20.77 10.74 3.95
N ASP A 103 -19.47 10.85 3.66
CA ASP A 103 -18.45 11.13 4.67
C ASP A 103 -18.69 12.52 5.32
N PRO A 104 -19.00 12.58 6.64
CA PRO A 104 -19.20 13.83 7.35
C PRO A 104 -17.96 14.74 7.31
N HIS A 105 -16.75 14.21 7.08
CA HIS A 105 -15.54 15.01 6.92
C HIS A 105 -15.51 15.75 5.59
N THR A 106 -15.90 15.12 4.46
CA THR A 106 -16.04 15.83 3.18
C THR A 106 -17.22 16.81 3.17
N ALA A 107 -18.29 16.51 3.92
CA ALA A 107 -19.41 17.42 4.13
C ALA A 107 -19.00 18.65 4.97
N ARG A 108 -18.27 18.44 6.07
CA ARG A 108 -17.74 19.52 6.93
C ARG A 108 -16.72 20.37 6.20
N HIS A 109 -15.84 19.78 5.39
CA HIS A 109 -14.89 20.50 4.55
C HIS A 109 -15.60 21.35 3.48
N ARG A 110 -16.65 20.82 2.83
CA ARG A 110 -17.51 21.61 1.91
C ARG A 110 -18.22 22.76 2.62
N ALA A 111 -18.79 22.51 3.80
CA ALA A 111 -19.47 23.55 4.58
C ALA A 111 -18.48 24.64 5.05
N ALA A 112 -17.29 24.25 5.48
CA ALA A 112 -16.22 25.20 5.83
C ALA A 112 -15.73 26.00 4.61
N ALA A 113 -15.68 25.41 3.42
CA ALA A 113 -15.36 26.16 2.19
C ALA A 113 -16.48 27.14 1.79
N ALA A 114 -17.74 26.79 2.00
CA ALA A 114 -18.90 27.63 1.66
C ALA A 114 -19.15 28.77 2.67
N TYR A 115 -18.94 28.52 3.96
CA TYR A 115 -19.29 29.44 5.04
C TYR A 115 -18.10 29.95 5.86
N GLY A 116 -16.93 29.31 5.77
CA GLY A 116 -15.74 29.66 6.56
C GLY A 116 -15.01 30.91 6.09
N ARG A 117 -15.45 31.56 5.00
CA ARG A 117 -14.93 32.86 4.56
C ARG A 117 -15.89 33.99 4.96
N GLY A 118 -16.08 34.18 6.27
CA GLY A 118 -16.45 35.51 6.79
C GLY A 118 -15.24 36.45 6.66
N PRO A 119 -15.42 37.74 6.34
CA PRO A 119 -14.31 38.67 6.22
C PRO A 119 -13.55 38.71 7.54
N THR A 120 -12.27 38.32 7.50
CA THR A 120 -11.33 38.55 8.59
C THR A 120 -11.41 40.02 8.99
N ARG A 121 -11.98 40.28 10.16
CA ARG A 121 -11.89 41.58 10.84
C ARG A 121 -10.40 41.89 10.93
N GLN A 122 -9.93 42.87 10.16
CA GLN A 122 -8.58 43.40 10.32
C GLN A 122 -8.42 43.82 11.79
N PRO A 123 -7.28 43.52 12.44
CA PRO A 123 -6.98 44.14 13.71
C PRO A 123 -6.81 45.64 13.45
N SER A 124 -7.71 46.45 14.00
CA SER A 124 -7.59 47.90 13.97
C SER A 124 -6.28 48.28 14.67
N THR A 125 -5.28 48.69 13.90
CA THR A 125 -4.14 49.46 14.40
C THR A 125 -4.68 50.80 14.85
N LEU A 126 -4.95 50.93 16.16
CA LEU A 126 -5.20 52.21 16.79
C LEU A 126 -3.90 53.03 16.78
N PRO A 127 -3.94 54.33 16.44
CA PRO A 127 -2.78 55.20 16.54
C PRO A 127 -2.43 55.48 17.99
N ASP A 128 -1.13 55.45 18.25
CA ASP A 128 -0.41 55.98 19.39
C ASP A 128 -0.75 57.45 19.64
N ASP A 129 -1.17 57.82 20.85
CA ASP A 129 -1.03 59.18 21.37
C ASP A 129 -1.14 59.24 22.92
N SER A 130 0.01 59.52 23.53
CA SER A 130 0.21 60.48 24.64
C SER A 130 0.04 60.11 26.13
N THR A 131 1.21 60.22 26.81
CA THR A 131 1.50 60.81 28.15
C THR A 131 1.32 59.89 29.38
N GLY A 132 2.27 59.70 30.30
CA GLY A 132 3.60 60.24 30.56
C GLY A 132 3.93 60.12 32.06
N ASN A 133 5.13 59.61 32.39
CA ASN A 133 5.89 59.63 33.69
C ASN A 133 5.17 59.15 34.98
N ASP A 134 5.80 58.71 36.08
CA ASP A 134 7.16 58.67 36.58
C ASP A 134 7.21 57.58 37.69
N SER A 135 8.42 57.19 38.08
CA SER A 135 8.84 56.73 39.42
C SER A 135 9.18 55.24 39.61
N THR A 136 10.50 55.04 39.47
CA THR A 136 11.37 54.47 40.50
C THR A 136 11.79 53.01 40.33
N GLY A 137 12.86 52.86 39.55
CA GLY A 137 14.14 52.27 39.97
C GLY A 137 14.13 50.84 40.52
N HIS A 138 14.78 49.93 39.80
CA HIS A 138 15.99 49.26 40.30
C HIS A 138 16.89 48.93 39.12
N ASP A 139 18.12 49.44 39.22
CA ASP A 139 19.19 49.40 38.26
C ASP A 139 19.95 48.06 38.37
N SER A 140 20.54 47.68 37.23
CA SER A 140 21.83 46.99 37.09
C SER A 140 21.98 45.49 37.35
N THR A 141 22.37 44.86 36.21
CA THR A 141 23.48 43.91 36.04
C THR A 141 23.26 42.43 36.38
N ALA A 142 23.24 41.58 35.34
CA ALA A 142 24.33 40.63 35.06
C ALA A 142 23.93 39.61 33.96
N PHE A 143 24.41 39.82 32.74
CA PHE A 143 25.10 38.76 31.99
C PHE A 143 26.56 38.79 32.48
N PRO A 144 27.32 37.68 32.59
CA PRO A 144 27.55 36.79 31.44
C PRO A 144 27.82 35.29 31.78
N LEU A 145 28.13 34.57 30.70
CA LEU A 145 29.17 33.53 30.59
C LEU A 145 28.78 32.06 30.85
N ALA A 146 28.80 31.32 29.74
CA ALA A 146 28.94 29.87 29.68
C ALA A 146 30.22 29.38 30.39
N PRO A 147 30.27 28.07 30.68
CA PRO A 147 31.47 27.29 30.44
C PRO A 147 31.20 26.17 29.44
N ASP A 148 31.86 26.27 28.28
CA ASP A 148 32.74 25.22 27.74
C ASP A 148 33.55 24.64 28.92
N GLU A 149 33.73 23.34 29.11
CA GLU A 149 34.63 22.50 28.32
C GLU A 149 34.64 21.03 28.86
N PRO A 150 35.30 20.10 28.14
CA PRO A 150 35.21 18.64 28.25
C PRO A 150 36.30 18.02 29.13
N THR A 151 36.16 16.73 29.47
CA THR A 151 37.27 15.74 29.48
C THR A 151 36.71 14.32 29.35
#